data_AF-A0A937TAE4-F1
#
_entry.id   AF-A0A937TAE4-F1
#
_cell.length_a   1.000
_cell.length_b   1.000
_cell.length_c   1.000
_cell.angle_alpha   90.00
_cell.angle_beta   90.00
_cell.angle_gamma   90.00
#
_symmetry.space_group_name_H-M   'P 1'
#
loop_
_entity.id
_entity.type
_entity.pdbx_description
1 polymer ?
#
loop_
_entity_poly.entity_id
_entity_poly.type
_entity_poly.pdbx_seq_one_letter_code
_entity_poly.pdbx_strand_id
1 'polypeptide(L)'
;MTMRDELGPLFSDGDFVTLFSLQGQAGEPPAILATVTVLQYMEGLTDRQTAEAVRSRIDWKYLLGLPLTDPGFHYSILSPFRDRLLEGSREALLLDRVLERLKECGFLKGKRQQRTDSTHILAAVRKMNRLECVGETIRRVLNDLARVAPEWLLGQIAPDWFDRYRARFEVYRLPKEKTKREALQLQIGQDGLHLLDAIYGEDAPSWLHEIPSVGVMCRVWMQQYYTEDDQIK
;
A
#
# COMPACT_ATOMS: atom_id res chain seq x y z
N MET A 1 -35.40 -2.88 9.88
CA MET A 1 -34.72 -4.09 10.41
C MET A 1 -33.28 -3.68 10.66
N THR A 2 -32.96 -3.41 11.92
CA THR A 2 -31.67 -2.85 12.32
C THR A 2 -30.71 -3.97 12.70
N MET A 3 -29.42 -3.83 12.38
CA MET A 3 -28.39 -4.85 12.60
C MET A 3 -28.39 -5.41 14.02
N ARG A 4 -28.65 -4.56 15.02
CA ARG A 4 -28.74 -4.96 16.44
C ARG A 4 -29.91 -5.89 16.75
N ASP A 5 -31.07 -5.70 16.12
CA ASP A 5 -32.26 -6.50 16.45
C ASP A 5 -32.12 -7.92 15.92
N GLU A 6 -31.44 -8.07 14.77
CA GLU A 6 -31.22 -9.36 14.11
C GLU A 6 -30.00 -10.10 14.67
N LEU A 7 -28.90 -9.40 14.92
CA LEU A 7 -27.64 -10.01 15.34
C LEU A 7 -27.46 -10.00 16.86
N GLY A 8 -28.18 -9.16 17.59
CA GLY A 8 -27.96 -9.00 19.04
C GLY A 8 -26.55 -8.47 19.35
N PRO A 9 -26.08 -8.62 20.61
CA PRO A 9 -24.70 -8.27 20.96
C PRO A 9 -23.72 -9.21 20.26
N LEU A 10 -22.79 -8.64 19.49
CA LEU A 10 -21.81 -9.40 18.71
C LEU A 10 -20.68 -9.99 19.55
N PHE A 11 -20.35 -9.35 20.67
CA PHE A 11 -19.23 -9.70 21.54
C PHE A 11 -19.66 -9.71 23.00
N SER A 12 -18.98 -10.54 23.80
CA SER A 12 -19.11 -10.55 25.26
C SER A 12 -17.79 -10.14 25.90
N ASP A 13 -17.84 -9.43 27.03
CA ASP A 13 -16.62 -9.04 27.76
C ASP A 13 -15.80 -10.27 28.20
N GLY A 14 -16.49 -11.40 28.42
CA GLY A 14 -15.88 -12.71 28.70
C GLY A 14 -14.88 -13.16 27.63
N ASP A 15 -15.09 -12.78 26.37
CA ASP A 15 -14.22 -13.14 25.25
C ASP A 15 -12.83 -12.47 25.35
N PHE A 16 -12.72 -11.36 26.10
CA PHE A 16 -11.50 -10.56 26.21
C PHE A 16 -10.85 -10.60 27.59
N VAL A 17 -11.38 -11.37 28.55
CA VAL A 17 -10.86 -11.42 29.95
C VAL A 17 -9.36 -11.73 29.99
N THR A 18 -8.85 -12.57 29.08
CA THR A 18 -7.43 -12.93 29.04
C THR A 18 -6.51 -11.79 28.59
N LEU A 19 -7.06 -10.71 28.02
CA LEU A 19 -6.31 -9.56 27.50
C LEU A 19 -6.22 -8.40 28.49
N PHE A 20 -6.98 -8.46 29.58
CA PHE A 20 -7.06 -7.40 30.57
C PHE A 20 -6.59 -7.91 31.92
N SER A 21 -5.82 -7.07 32.63
CA SER A 21 -5.42 -7.35 34.01
C SER A 21 -6.66 -7.36 34.92
N LEU A 22 -6.71 -8.30 35.87
CA LEU A 22 -7.71 -8.34 36.94
C LEU A 22 -7.52 -7.22 37.98
N GLN A 23 -6.40 -6.51 37.92
CA GLN A 23 -6.06 -5.38 38.80
C GLN A 23 -5.88 -4.10 37.98
N GLY A 24 -6.62 -3.04 38.34
CA GLY A 24 -6.55 -1.73 37.70
C GLY A 24 -7.87 -0.96 37.73
N GLN A 25 -7.87 0.23 37.13
CA GLN A 25 -9.08 1.03 36.92
C GLN A 25 -10.03 0.31 35.96
N ALA A 26 -11.34 0.35 36.25
CA ALA A 26 -12.36 -0.15 35.35
C ALA A 26 -12.27 0.59 34.01
N GLY A 27 -11.86 -0.12 32.96
CA GLY A 27 -11.84 0.39 31.60
C GLY A 27 -13.21 0.32 30.95
N GLU A 28 -13.33 0.94 29.78
CA GLU A 28 -14.50 0.74 28.92
C GLU A 28 -14.70 -0.75 28.60
N PRO A 29 -15.95 -1.24 28.51
CA PRO A 29 -16.24 -2.63 28.21
C PRO A 29 -15.54 -3.10 26.91
N PRO A 30 -14.68 -4.14 26.97
CA PRO A 30 -13.95 -4.63 25.80
C PRO A 30 -14.88 -5.04 24.64
N ALA A 31 -16.08 -5.54 24.92
CA ALA A 31 -17.07 -5.87 23.90
C ALA A 31 -17.55 -4.64 23.10
N ILE A 32 -17.65 -3.48 23.75
CA ILE A 32 -17.99 -2.21 23.09
C ILE A 32 -16.83 -1.78 22.21
N LEU A 33 -15.60 -1.82 22.73
CA LEU A 33 -14.39 -1.45 21.95
C LEU A 33 -14.20 -2.37 20.73
N ALA A 34 -14.49 -3.66 20.86
CA ALA A 34 -14.50 -4.62 19.76
C ALA A 34 -15.49 -4.23 18.66
N THR A 35 -16.74 -3.96 19.03
CA THR A 35 -17.78 -3.52 18.09
C THR A 35 -17.39 -2.21 17.41
N VAL A 36 -16.89 -1.25 18.18
CA VAL A 36 -16.44 0.05 17.67
C VAL A 36 -15.26 -0.10 16.70
N THR A 37 -14.34 -1.02 16.97
CA THR A 37 -13.20 -1.29 16.06
C THR A 37 -13.68 -1.84 14.72
N VAL A 38 -14.70 -2.70 14.71
CA VAL A 38 -15.31 -3.20 13.46
C VAL A 38 -15.99 -2.06 12.69
N LEU A 39 -16.78 -1.22 13.36
CA LEU A 39 -17.46 -0.08 12.73
C LEU A 39 -16.47 0.96 12.21
N GLN A 40 -15.41 1.23 12.97
CA GLN A 40 -14.31 2.10 12.55
C GLN A 40 -13.73 1.64 11.20
N TYR A 41 -13.48 0.34 11.06
CA TYR A 41 -12.96 -0.22 9.81
C TYR A 41 -13.97 -0.14 8.67
N MET A 42 -15.23 -0.53 8.92
CA MET A 42 -16.30 -0.52 7.92
C MET A 42 -16.54 0.88 7.32
N GLU A 43 -16.43 1.92 8.16
CA GLU A 43 -16.67 3.31 7.75
C GLU A 43 -15.38 4.08 7.40
N GLY A 44 -14.20 3.47 7.55
CA GLY A 44 -12.91 4.11 7.24
C GLY A 44 -12.58 5.32 8.13
N LEU A 45 -12.97 5.28 9.41
CA LEU A 45 -12.84 6.41 10.33
C LEU A 45 -11.49 6.42 11.08
N THR A 46 -10.97 7.62 11.36
CA THR A 46 -9.85 7.80 12.29
C THR A 46 -10.31 7.61 13.74
N ASP A 47 -9.40 7.24 14.67
CA ASP A 47 -9.74 7.03 16.09
C ASP A 47 -10.51 8.21 16.72
N ARG A 48 -10.16 9.45 16.34
CA ARG A 48 -10.86 10.66 16.80
C ARG A 48 -12.27 10.76 16.23
N GLN A 49 -12.45 10.47 14.94
CA GLN A 49 -13.77 10.46 14.31
C GLN A 49 -14.64 9.32 14.86
N THR A 50 -14.04 8.17 15.18
CA THR A 50 -14.71 7.04 15.81
C THR A 50 -15.23 7.40 17.20
N ALA A 51 -14.41 8.02 18.05
CA ALA A 51 -14.87 8.49 19.36
C ALA A 51 -16.00 9.52 19.24
N GLU A 52 -15.88 10.44 18.27
CA GLU A 52 -16.94 11.41 17.98
C GLU A 52 -18.23 10.73 17.47
N ALA A 53 -18.11 9.70 16.65
CA ALA A 53 -19.23 8.93 16.12
C ALA A 53 -20.00 8.22 17.26
N VAL A 54 -19.29 7.59 18.20
CA VAL A 54 -19.90 7.00 19.40
C VAL A 54 -20.67 8.05 20.22
N ARG A 55 -20.10 9.26 20.37
CA ARG A 55 -20.69 10.33 21.16
C ARG A 55 -21.91 10.98 20.50
N SER A 56 -21.86 11.21 19.19
CA SER A 56 -22.81 12.08 18.49
C SER A 56 -23.87 11.33 17.69
N ARG A 57 -23.59 10.12 17.22
CA ARG A 57 -24.48 9.43 16.28
C ARG A 57 -25.41 8.43 16.97
N ILE A 58 -26.70 8.57 16.66
CA ILE A 58 -27.77 7.75 17.25
C ILE A 58 -27.71 6.30 16.76
N ASP A 59 -27.34 6.07 15.50
CA ASP A 59 -27.21 4.74 14.91
C ASP A 59 -26.13 3.91 15.61
N TRP A 60 -24.98 4.52 15.92
CA TRP A 60 -23.91 3.89 16.70
C TRP A 60 -24.35 3.62 18.15
N LYS A 61 -24.97 4.59 18.83
CA LYS A 61 -25.49 4.38 20.19
C LYS A 61 -26.53 3.28 20.24
N TYR A 62 -27.43 3.23 19.25
CA TYR A 62 -28.40 2.15 19.11
C TYR A 62 -27.68 0.82 18.96
N LEU A 63 -26.76 0.70 18.00
CA LEU A 63 -26.02 -0.54 17.72
C LEU A 63 -25.20 -1.03 18.92
N LEU A 64 -24.57 -0.12 19.67
CA LEU A 64 -23.79 -0.43 20.87
C LEU A 64 -24.66 -0.65 22.11
N GLY A 65 -25.88 -0.12 22.14
CA GLY A 65 -26.81 -0.28 23.26
C GLY A 65 -26.59 0.74 24.35
N LEU A 66 -26.02 1.88 23.96
CA LEU A 66 -25.68 2.95 24.85
C LEU A 66 -26.87 3.89 25.03
N PRO A 67 -27.06 4.49 26.22
CA PRO A 67 -28.00 5.58 26.41
C PRO A 67 -27.73 6.73 25.42
N LEU A 68 -28.76 7.45 24.99
CA LEU A 68 -28.57 8.63 24.12
C LEU A 68 -27.71 9.71 24.78
N THR A 69 -27.70 9.76 26.11
CA THR A 69 -26.90 10.68 26.93
C THR A 69 -25.48 10.16 27.22
N ASP A 70 -25.10 9.01 26.68
CA ASP A 70 -23.78 8.43 26.90
C ASP A 70 -22.68 9.40 26.44
N PRO A 71 -21.65 9.69 27.28
CA PRO A 71 -20.61 10.65 26.97
C PRO A 71 -19.60 10.13 25.94
N GLY A 72 -19.60 8.84 25.62
CA GLY A 72 -18.58 8.17 24.85
C GLY A 72 -17.28 8.02 25.62
N PHE A 73 -16.20 7.74 24.91
CA PHE A 73 -14.88 7.51 25.47
C PHE A 73 -13.80 8.35 24.78
N HIS A 74 -12.62 8.44 25.40
CA HIS A 74 -11.49 9.15 24.81
C HIS A 74 -10.81 8.30 23.72
N TYR A 75 -10.60 8.87 22.52
CA TYR A 75 -10.08 8.14 21.34
C TYR A 75 -8.79 7.35 21.58
N SER A 76 -7.95 7.78 22.53
CA SER A 76 -6.65 7.16 22.82
C SER A 76 -6.75 5.72 23.34
N ILE A 77 -7.93 5.25 23.74
CA ILE A 77 -8.11 3.89 24.24
C ILE A 77 -8.17 2.85 23.10
N LEU A 78 -8.46 3.27 21.87
CA LEU A 78 -8.58 2.36 20.71
C LEU A 78 -7.25 1.79 20.25
N SER A 79 -6.16 2.55 20.35
CA SER A 79 -4.83 2.04 20.00
C SER A 79 -4.37 0.94 20.98
N PRO A 80 -4.33 1.17 22.31
CA PRO A 80 -3.94 0.13 23.27
C PRO A 80 -4.85 -1.10 23.22
N PHE A 81 -6.14 -0.93 22.93
CA PHE A 81 -7.05 -2.07 22.75
C PHE A 81 -6.62 -2.97 21.58
N ARG A 82 -6.30 -2.36 20.43
CA ARG A 82 -5.80 -3.11 19.26
C ARG A 82 -4.44 -3.74 19.53
N ASP A 83 -3.55 -3.03 20.21
CA ASP A 83 -2.24 -3.56 20.60
C ASP A 83 -2.40 -4.82 21.48
N ARG A 84 -3.32 -4.79 22.46
CA ARG A 84 -3.64 -5.95 23.31
C ARG A 84 -4.21 -7.13 22.52
N LEU A 85 -5.04 -6.88 21.51
CA LEU A 85 -5.56 -7.94 20.65
C LEU A 85 -4.43 -8.65 19.89
N LEU A 86 -3.48 -7.88 19.37
CA LEU A 86 -2.33 -8.42 18.63
C LEU A 86 -1.35 -9.15 19.56
N GLU A 87 -1.01 -8.57 20.70
CA GLU A 87 -0.13 -9.19 21.71
C GLU A 87 -0.73 -10.50 22.23
N GLY A 88 -2.06 -10.53 22.41
CA GLY A 88 -2.79 -11.72 22.83
C GLY A 88 -3.08 -12.74 21.72
N SER A 89 -2.69 -12.47 20.47
CA SER A 89 -3.03 -13.30 19.29
C SER A 89 -4.54 -13.58 19.16
N ARG A 90 -5.38 -12.58 19.45
CA ARG A 90 -6.85 -12.65 19.42
C ARG A 90 -7.47 -11.83 18.28
N GLU A 91 -6.69 -11.39 17.30
CA GLU A 91 -7.19 -10.61 16.16
C GLU A 91 -8.25 -11.35 15.33
N ALA A 92 -8.14 -12.68 15.20
CA ALA A 92 -9.10 -13.51 14.48
C ALA A 92 -10.46 -13.61 15.19
N LEU A 93 -10.48 -13.45 16.52
CA LEU A 93 -11.68 -13.57 17.36
C LEU A 93 -12.80 -12.63 16.89
N LEU A 94 -12.44 -11.40 16.50
CA LEU A 94 -13.42 -10.42 16.04
C LEU A 94 -14.18 -10.91 14.80
N LEU A 95 -13.44 -11.43 13.84
CA LEU A 95 -14.01 -11.96 12.60
C LEU A 95 -14.78 -13.25 12.86
N ASP A 96 -14.19 -14.19 13.60
CA ASP A 96 -14.77 -15.50 13.86
C ASP A 96 -16.11 -15.37 14.58
N ARG A 97 -16.22 -14.51 15.60
CA ARG A 97 -17.49 -14.25 16.30
C ARG A 97 -18.56 -13.67 15.39
N VAL A 98 -18.21 -12.73 14.53
CA VAL A 98 -19.15 -12.17 13.55
C VAL A 98 -19.62 -13.26 12.59
N LEU A 99 -18.72 -14.12 12.10
CA LEU A 99 -19.07 -15.23 11.21
C LEU A 99 -19.95 -16.29 11.92
N GLU A 100 -19.63 -16.65 13.16
CA GLU A 100 -20.45 -17.54 13.98
C GLU A 100 -21.87 -17.00 14.11
N ARG A 101 -22.01 -15.72 14.47
CA ARG A 101 -23.32 -15.10 14.65
C ARG A 101 -24.12 -15.01 13.35
N LEU A 102 -23.46 -14.64 12.25
CA LEU A 102 -24.10 -14.62 10.93
C LEU A 102 -24.53 -16.02 10.47
N LYS A 103 -23.80 -17.07 10.88
CA LYS A 103 -24.18 -18.46 10.61
C LYS A 103 -25.39 -18.89 11.44
N GLU A 104 -25.43 -18.54 12.73
CA GLU A 104 -26.57 -18.81 13.61
C GLU A 104 -27.85 -18.13 13.12
N CYS A 105 -27.75 -16.88 12.68
CA CYS A 105 -28.88 -16.15 12.10
C CYS A 105 -29.23 -16.60 10.67
N GLY A 106 -28.54 -17.61 10.12
CA GLY A 106 -28.84 -18.18 8.80
C GLY A 106 -28.41 -17.33 7.60
N PHE A 107 -27.67 -16.24 7.82
CA PHE A 107 -27.12 -15.39 6.75
C PHE A 107 -25.98 -16.07 6.00
N LEU A 108 -25.19 -16.90 6.70
CA LEU A 108 -24.15 -17.71 6.08
C LEU A 108 -24.65 -19.14 5.84
N LYS A 109 -24.95 -19.45 4.58
CA LYS A 109 -25.18 -20.82 4.13
C LYS A 109 -23.82 -21.52 4.04
N GLY A 110 -23.73 -22.77 4.53
CA GLY A 110 -22.48 -23.54 4.56
C GLY A 110 -21.75 -23.62 3.22
N LYS A 111 -20.50 -24.10 3.23
CA LYS A 111 -19.57 -24.12 2.08
C LYS A 111 -20.25 -24.57 0.78
N ARG A 112 -20.73 -23.62 -0.02
CA ARG A 112 -20.88 -23.78 -1.46
C ARG A 112 -19.53 -23.46 -2.07
N GLN A 113 -19.18 -24.11 -3.17
CA GLN A 113 -17.97 -23.79 -3.92
C GLN A 113 -18.10 -22.35 -4.43
N GLN A 114 -17.59 -21.42 -3.65
CA GLN A 114 -17.60 -20.01 -3.97
C GLN A 114 -16.48 -19.81 -4.99
N ARG A 115 -16.84 -19.42 -6.21
CA ARG A 115 -15.86 -18.87 -7.14
C ARG A 115 -15.35 -17.59 -6.50
N THR A 116 -14.15 -17.66 -5.95
CA THR A 116 -13.47 -16.49 -5.41
C THR A 116 -13.02 -15.65 -6.60
N ASP A 117 -13.92 -14.83 -7.13
CA ASP A 117 -13.49 -13.68 -7.91
C ASP A 117 -12.64 -12.84 -6.97
N SER A 118 -11.40 -12.56 -7.38
CA SER A 118 -10.38 -11.98 -6.52
C SER A 118 -10.92 -10.71 -5.83
N THR A 119 -10.95 -10.71 -4.50
CA THR A 119 -11.30 -9.52 -3.71
C THR A 119 -10.43 -8.36 -4.17
N HIS A 120 -11.04 -7.25 -4.57
CA HIS A 120 -10.30 -6.06 -4.99
C HIS A 120 -9.59 -5.44 -3.78
N ILE A 121 -8.37 -5.90 -3.49
CA ILE A 121 -7.51 -5.29 -2.47
C ILE A 121 -7.11 -3.90 -2.98
N LEU A 122 -7.69 -2.85 -2.42
CA LEU A 122 -7.20 -1.47 -2.59
C LEU A 122 -5.90 -1.33 -1.80
N ALA A 123 -4.82 -1.87 -2.35
CA ALA A 123 -3.50 -1.65 -1.79
C ALA A 123 -3.12 -0.19 -2.06
N ALA A 124 -2.70 0.54 -1.02
CA ALA A 124 -2.08 1.87 -1.13
C ALA A 124 -0.67 1.75 -1.71
N VAL A 125 -0.56 1.14 -2.89
CA VAL A 125 0.70 1.00 -3.62
C VAL A 125 0.95 2.33 -4.31
N ARG A 126 2.09 2.95 -4.00
CA ARG A 126 2.62 4.05 -4.81
C ARG A 126 2.83 3.51 -6.22
N LYS A 127 1.91 3.81 -7.14
CA LYS A 127 2.10 3.52 -8.56
C LYS A 127 3.31 4.34 -9.03
N MET A 128 4.38 3.63 -9.40
CA MET A 128 5.56 4.26 -9.99
C MET A 128 5.15 4.92 -11.30
N ASN A 129 5.44 6.21 -11.45
CA ASN A 129 5.14 6.94 -12.68
C ASN A 129 6.04 6.43 -13.82
N ARG A 130 5.58 6.45 -15.08
CA ARG A 130 6.37 6.08 -16.28
C ARG A 130 7.75 6.73 -16.25
N LEU A 131 7.82 8.03 -15.94
CA LEU A 131 9.08 8.78 -15.90
C LEU A 131 10.00 8.36 -14.75
N GLU A 132 9.43 7.98 -13.59
CA GLU A 132 10.21 7.41 -12.48
C GLU A 132 10.77 6.04 -12.85
N CYS A 133 9.97 5.20 -13.52
CA CYS A 133 10.38 3.88 -13.96
C CYS A 133 11.57 3.95 -14.91
N VAL A 134 11.44 4.65 -16.05
CA VAL A 134 12.52 4.76 -17.05
C VAL A 134 13.76 5.46 -16.48
N GLY A 135 13.57 6.52 -15.69
CA GLY A 135 14.66 7.28 -15.08
C GLY A 135 15.44 6.48 -14.02
N GLU A 136 14.77 5.76 -13.13
CA GLU A 136 15.46 4.88 -12.17
C GLU A 136 16.10 3.67 -12.85
N THR A 137 15.52 3.15 -13.94
CA THR A 137 16.12 2.04 -14.68
C THR A 137 17.48 2.42 -15.25
N ILE A 138 17.58 3.52 -16.01
CA ILE A 138 18.87 3.95 -16.57
C ILE A 138 19.83 4.36 -15.45
N ARG A 139 19.35 5.05 -14.40
CA ARG A 139 20.18 5.38 -13.23
C ARG A 139 20.76 4.13 -12.58
N ARG A 140 19.98 3.06 -12.45
CA ARG A 140 20.44 1.79 -11.87
C ARG A 140 21.52 1.15 -12.73
N VAL A 141 21.32 1.10 -14.05
CA VAL A 141 22.30 0.56 -15.00
C VAL A 141 23.60 1.37 -14.96
N LEU A 142 23.53 2.70 -15.02
CA LEU A 142 24.71 3.57 -14.94
C LEU A 142 25.52 3.34 -13.66
N ASN A 143 24.86 3.17 -12.50
CA ASN A 143 25.55 2.87 -11.25
C ASN A 143 26.23 1.49 -11.26
N ASP A 144 25.59 0.48 -11.86
CA ASP A 144 26.20 -0.85 -11.97
C ASP A 144 27.40 -0.82 -12.93
N LEU A 145 27.25 -0.16 -14.09
CA LEU A 145 28.33 0.01 -15.08
C LEU A 145 29.50 0.82 -14.52
N ALA A 146 29.23 1.89 -13.76
CA ALA A 146 30.29 2.68 -13.11
C ALA A 146 31.11 1.85 -12.11
N ARG A 147 30.53 0.77 -11.55
CA ARG A 147 31.24 -0.12 -10.62
C ARG A 147 32.10 -1.16 -11.33
N VAL A 148 31.69 -1.61 -12.52
CA VAL A 148 32.32 -2.77 -13.20
C VAL A 148 33.14 -2.40 -14.42
N ALA A 149 32.79 -1.32 -15.12
CA ALA A 149 33.45 -0.84 -16.34
C ALA A 149 33.46 0.70 -16.41
N PRO A 150 34.10 1.39 -15.44
CA PRO A 150 34.07 2.86 -15.36
C PRO A 150 34.72 3.55 -16.57
N GLU A 151 35.87 3.05 -17.05
CA GLU A 151 36.58 3.67 -18.18
C GLU A 151 35.79 3.56 -19.49
N TRP A 152 35.19 2.39 -19.74
CA TRP A 152 34.32 2.19 -20.88
C TRP A 152 33.09 3.09 -20.80
N LEU A 153 32.45 3.17 -19.63
CA LEU A 153 31.25 4.00 -19.44
C LEU A 153 31.54 5.48 -19.73
N LEU A 154 32.69 6.00 -19.29
CA LEU A 154 33.10 7.39 -19.56
C LEU A 154 33.25 7.69 -21.06
N GLY A 155 33.56 6.68 -21.89
CA GLY A 155 33.60 6.81 -23.34
C GLY A 155 32.23 6.88 -24.00
N GLN A 156 31.17 6.41 -23.33
CA GLN A 156 29.82 6.32 -23.88
C GLN A 156 28.89 7.46 -23.45
N ILE A 157 29.14 8.07 -22.30
CA ILE A 157 28.23 9.07 -21.72
C ILE A 157 28.73 10.50 -21.92
N ALA A 158 27.80 11.42 -22.13
CA ALA A 158 28.09 12.85 -22.14
C ALA A 158 28.05 13.44 -20.72
N PRO A 159 28.76 14.55 -20.43
CA PRO A 159 28.84 15.10 -19.07
C PRO A 159 27.50 15.49 -18.43
N ASP A 160 26.54 15.89 -19.25
CA ASP A 160 25.17 16.26 -18.84
C ASP A 160 24.36 15.07 -18.27
N TRP A 161 24.76 13.83 -18.59
CA TRP A 161 24.15 12.63 -18.00
C TRP A 161 24.40 12.56 -16.50
N PHE A 162 25.55 13.06 -16.02
CA PHE A 162 25.85 13.08 -14.60
C PHE A 162 24.81 13.93 -13.85
N ASP A 163 24.51 15.13 -14.33
CA ASP A 163 23.50 15.98 -13.71
C ASP A 163 22.09 15.42 -13.82
N ARG A 164 21.78 14.76 -14.95
CA ARG A 164 20.47 14.14 -15.18
C ARG A 164 20.21 12.93 -14.30
N TYR A 165 21.21 12.06 -14.10
CA TYR A 165 21.05 10.75 -13.46
C TYR A 165 21.70 10.61 -12.08
N ARG A 166 22.45 11.61 -11.58
CA ARG A 166 23.05 11.53 -10.23
C ARG A 166 22.00 11.37 -9.12
N ALA A 167 20.84 12.01 -9.28
CA ALA A 167 19.79 12.03 -8.29
C ALA A 167 18.74 10.95 -8.57
N ARG A 168 18.08 10.47 -7.51
CA ARG A 168 16.90 9.61 -7.66
C ARG A 168 15.75 10.35 -8.37
N PHE A 169 15.07 9.64 -9.26
CA PHE A 169 13.83 10.04 -9.91
C PHE A 169 12.66 9.84 -8.95
N GLU A 170 12.20 10.94 -8.38
CA GLU A 170 11.07 10.98 -7.47
C GLU A 170 10.08 12.04 -7.96
N VAL A 171 8.77 11.77 -7.92
CA VAL A 171 7.72 12.65 -8.51
C VAL A 171 7.92 14.13 -8.18
N TYR A 172 8.27 14.47 -6.93
CA TYR A 172 8.42 15.85 -6.48
C TYR A 172 9.68 16.55 -7.02
N ARG A 173 10.66 15.81 -7.55
CA ARG A 173 11.88 16.33 -8.20
C ARG A 173 11.70 16.52 -9.70
N LEU A 174 10.68 15.91 -10.29
CA LEU A 174 10.39 16.05 -11.71
C LEU A 174 9.93 17.48 -12.03
N PRO A 175 10.20 17.98 -13.25
CA PRO A 175 9.67 19.27 -13.69
C PRO A 175 8.16 19.38 -13.43
N LYS A 176 7.67 20.53 -12.98
CA LYS A 176 6.23 20.72 -12.75
C LYS A 176 5.44 20.83 -14.05
N GLU A 177 6.06 21.40 -15.08
CA GLU A 177 5.47 21.61 -16.39
C GLU A 177 5.41 20.32 -17.21
N LYS A 178 4.27 20.07 -17.86
CA LYS A 178 4.03 18.87 -18.68
C LYS A 178 4.99 18.78 -19.87
N THR A 179 5.20 19.87 -20.58
CA THR A 179 6.10 19.95 -21.75
C THR A 179 7.54 19.60 -21.38
N LYS A 180 8.04 20.08 -20.23
CA LYS A 180 9.37 19.71 -19.72
C LYS A 180 9.45 18.23 -19.31
N ARG A 181 8.36 17.62 -18.86
CA ARG A 181 8.31 16.18 -18.59
C ARG A 181 8.34 15.36 -19.87
N GLU A 182 7.59 15.77 -20.89
CA GLU A 182 7.58 15.13 -22.21
C GLU A 182 8.96 15.23 -22.89
N ALA A 183 9.62 16.39 -22.80
CA ALA A 183 10.99 16.56 -23.30
C ALA A 183 12.00 15.70 -22.52
N LEU A 184 11.92 15.67 -21.19
CA LEU A 184 12.78 14.83 -20.35
C LEU A 184 12.57 13.34 -20.64
N GLN A 185 11.33 12.93 -20.87
CA GLN A 185 10.98 11.58 -21.27
C GLN A 185 11.67 11.18 -22.57
N LEU A 186 11.55 12.01 -23.61
CA LEU A 186 12.18 11.75 -24.89
C LEU A 186 13.71 11.65 -24.76
N GLN A 187 14.30 12.58 -24.01
CA GLN A 187 15.74 12.58 -23.72
C GLN A 187 16.19 11.29 -23.03
N ILE A 188 15.47 10.84 -22.01
CA ILE A 188 15.79 9.58 -21.31
C ILE A 188 15.68 8.40 -22.27
N GLY A 189 14.65 8.38 -23.12
CA GLY A 189 14.49 7.37 -24.17
C GLY A 189 15.72 7.28 -25.07
N GLN A 190 16.18 8.44 -25.57
CA GLN A 190 17.35 8.56 -26.46
C GLN A 190 18.64 8.11 -25.77
N ASP A 191 18.86 8.58 -24.55
CA ASP A 191 20.01 8.18 -23.74
C ASP A 191 20.03 6.65 -23.55
N GLY A 192 18.88 6.05 -23.26
CA GLY A 192 18.83 4.63 -23.04
C GLY A 192 19.01 3.78 -24.30
N LEU A 193 18.52 4.23 -25.46
CA LEU A 193 18.83 3.55 -26.73
C LEU A 193 20.33 3.65 -27.04
N HIS A 194 20.91 4.85 -26.94
CA HIS A 194 22.35 5.04 -27.11
C HIS A 194 23.18 4.12 -26.21
N LEU A 195 22.78 3.99 -24.94
CA LEU A 195 23.47 3.10 -24.01
C LEU A 195 23.31 1.62 -24.38
N LEU A 196 22.12 1.20 -24.81
CA LEU A 196 21.90 -0.18 -25.25
C LEU A 196 22.68 -0.49 -26.52
N ASP A 197 22.64 0.38 -27.52
CA ASP A 197 23.40 0.23 -28.76
C ASP A 197 24.90 0.15 -28.47
N ALA A 198 25.39 0.97 -27.54
CA ALA A 198 26.78 0.90 -27.08
C ALA A 198 27.11 -0.42 -26.39
N ILE A 199 26.24 -0.95 -25.53
CA ILE A 199 26.47 -2.23 -24.82
C ILE A 199 26.44 -3.43 -25.76
N TYR A 200 25.58 -3.41 -26.77
CA TYR A 200 25.42 -4.50 -27.74
C TYR A 200 26.28 -4.32 -29.00
N GLY A 201 27.03 -3.22 -29.10
CA GLY A 201 27.96 -2.97 -30.19
C GLY A 201 29.20 -3.87 -30.17
N GLU A 202 29.88 -3.98 -31.31
CA GLU A 202 31.03 -4.88 -31.49
C GLU A 202 32.24 -4.50 -30.60
N ASP A 203 32.38 -3.22 -30.26
CA ASP A 203 33.47 -2.69 -29.44
C ASP A 203 33.22 -2.80 -27.92
N ALA A 204 32.07 -3.34 -27.51
CA ALA A 204 31.70 -3.49 -26.10
C ALA A 204 32.33 -4.75 -25.48
N PRO A 205 32.77 -4.70 -24.22
CA PRO A 205 33.12 -5.91 -23.48
C PRO A 205 31.94 -6.89 -23.47
N SER A 206 32.16 -8.10 -23.96
CA SER A 206 31.11 -9.09 -24.20
C SER A 206 30.31 -9.48 -22.96
N TRP A 207 30.80 -9.26 -21.75
CA TRP A 207 30.09 -9.58 -20.51
C TRP A 207 29.14 -8.44 -20.04
N LEU A 208 29.15 -7.25 -20.67
CA LEU A 208 28.30 -6.13 -20.24
C LEU A 208 26.81 -6.43 -20.41
N HIS A 209 26.43 -7.12 -21.49
CA HIS A 209 25.02 -7.46 -21.74
C HIS A 209 24.49 -8.54 -20.78
N GLU A 210 25.36 -9.26 -20.08
CA GLU A 210 24.99 -10.27 -19.09
C GLU A 210 24.61 -9.65 -17.73
N ILE A 211 24.89 -8.36 -17.52
CA ILE A 211 24.58 -7.68 -16.26
C ILE A 211 23.05 -7.66 -16.05
N PRO A 212 22.54 -8.13 -14.90
CA PRO A 212 21.09 -8.24 -14.68
C PRO A 212 20.32 -6.93 -14.86
N SER A 213 20.90 -5.78 -14.49
CA SER A 213 20.27 -4.48 -14.66
C SER A 213 20.16 -4.05 -16.13
N VAL A 214 21.11 -4.45 -16.99
CA VAL A 214 21.03 -4.25 -18.45
C VAL A 214 19.87 -5.07 -19.02
N GLY A 215 19.74 -6.34 -18.64
CA GLY A 215 18.61 -7.17 -19.05
C GLY A 215 17.24 -6.62 -18.60
N VAL A 216 17.17 -5.98 -17.43
CA VAL A 216 15.97 -5.24 -17.00
C VAL A 216 15.74 -4.02 -17.88
N MET A 217 16.78 -3.25 -18.18
CA MET A 217 16.69 -2.07 -19.04
C MET A 217 16.19 -2.40 -20.44
N CYS A 218 16.68 -3.48 -21.08
CA CYS A 218 16.16 -3.93 -22.37
C CYS A 218 14.64 -4.16 -22.33
N ARG A 219 14.15 -4.86 -21.29
CA ARG A 219 12.70 -5.11 -21.13
C ARG A 219 11.92 -3.82 -20.91
N VAL A 220 12.42 -2.91 -20.08
CA VAL A 220 11.77 -1.61 -19.83
C VAL A 220 11.73 -0.79 -21.11
N TRP A 221 12.81 -0.74 -21.90
CA TRP A 221 12.83 0.01 -23.15
C TRP A 221 11.86 -0.57 -24.18
N MET A 222 11.83 -1.89 -24.37
CA MET A 222 10.84 -2.54 -25.25
C MET A 222 9.38 -2.29 -24.82
N GLN A 223 9.13 -2.13 -23.52
CA GLN A 223 7.78 -1.87 -23.01
C GLN A 223 7.38 -0.40 -23.06
N GLN A 224 8.34 0.50 -22.90
CA GLN A 224 8.08 1.92 -22.67
C GLN A 224 8.35 2.79 -23.87
N TYR A 225 9.13 2.33 -24.84
CA TYR A 225 9.52 3.09 -26.02
C TYR A 225 9.37 2.25 -27.27
N TYR A 226 8.96 2.90 -28.36
CA TYR A 226 9.04 2.34 -29.70
C TYR A 226 9.66 3.37 -30.64
N THR A 227 10.38 2.89 -31.64
CA THR A 227 10.95 3.73 -32.70
C THR A 227 9.99 3.75 -33.88
N GLU A 228 9.61 4.94 -34.31
CA GLU A 228 8.84 5.19 -35.52
C GLU A 228 9.59 6.27 -36.31
N ASP A 229 10.04 5.96 -37.53
CA ASP A 229 10.86 6.85 -38.38
C ASP A 229 12.12 7.41 -37.68
N ASP A 230 12.89 6.54 -37.00
CA ASP A 230 14.13 6.89 -36.29
C ASP A 230 13.95 7.88 -35.12
N GLN A 231 12.70 8.11 -34.70
CA GLN A 231 12.35 8.91 -33.52
C GLN A 231 11.69 8.04 -32.45
N ILE A 232 12.10 8.27 -31.20
CA ILE A 232 11.57 7.56 -30.03
C ILE A 232 10.24 8.18 -29.61
N LYS A 233 9.23 7.36 -29.32
CA LYS A 233 7.93 7.77 -28.77
C LYS A 233 7.58 6.99 -27.49
#